data_AF-L1KME6-F1
#
_entry.id   AF-L1KME6-F1
#
_cell.length_a   1.000
_cell.length_b   1.000
_cell.length_c   1.000
_cell.angle_alpha   90.00
_cell.angle_beta   90.00
_cell.angle_gamma   90.00
#
_symmetry.space_group_name_H-M   'P 1'
#
loop_
_entity.id
_entity.type
_entity.pdbx_description
1 polymer ?
#
loop_
_entity_poly.entity_id
_entity_poly.type
_entity_poly.pdbx_seq_one_letter_code
_entity_poly.pdbx_strand_id
1 'polypeptide(L)' 'MLRLGDDDPEVLELQLRLNQLGFYYGDFDQNFDDQVEEAVIAFQKKRDIPEEKEKRGVYGFVTRTQLESETKEP' A
#
# COMPACT_ATOMS: atom_id res chain seq x y z
N MET A 1 3.04 -5.12 -9.17
CA MET A 1 3.64 -5.18 -7.82
C MET A 1 4.40 -3.90 -7.68
N LEU A 2 4.09 -3.13 -6.64
CA LEU A 2 4.73 -1.84 -6.38
C LEU A 2 5.60 -1.93 -5.13
N ARG A 3 6.68 -1.17 -5.11
CA ARG A 3 7.67 -1.13 -4.03
C ARG A 3 8.43 0.20 -4.03
N LEU A 4 9.19 0.42 -2.98
CA LEU A 4 10.03 1.62 -2.82
C LEU A 4 10.82 1.95 -4.10
N GLY A 5 10.67 3.19 -4.56
CA GLY A 5 11.32 3.74 -5.74
C GLY A 5 10.55 3.58 -7.05
N ASP A 6 9.40 2.91 -7.05
CA ASP A 6 8.52 2.87 -8.21
C ASP A 6 7.80 4.22 -8.38
N ASP A 7 7.77 4.72 -9.61
CA ASP A 7 6.98 5.86 -10.08
C ASP A 7 6.00 5.30 -11.12
N ASP A 8 4.81 4.96 -10.65
CA ASP A 8 3.78 4.23 -11.42
C ASP A 8 2.40 4.82 -11.10
N PRO A 9 1.54 5.07 -12.12
CA PRO A 9 0.19 5.60 -11.89
C PRO A 9 -0.65 4.77 -10.90
N GLU A 10 -0.39 3.47 -10.75
CA GLU A 10 -1.06 2.60 -9.79
C GLU A 10 -0.70 2.93 -8.32
N VAL A 11 0.41 3.64 -8.08
CA VAL A 11 0.77 4.11 -6.74
C VAL A 11 -0.24 5.14 -6.22
N LEU A 12 -0.83 5.96 -7.09
CA LEU A 12 -1.87 6.91 -6.68
C LEU A 12 -3.08 6.19 -6.09
N GLU A 13 -3.52 5.10 -6.71
CA GLU A 13 -4.61 4.29 -6.20
C GLU A 13 -4.24 3.69 -4.82
N LEU A 14 -3.03 3.15 -4.69
CA LEU A 14 -2.51 2.65 -3.42
C LEU A 14 -2.53 3.73 -2.32
N GLN A 15 -1.99 4.93 -2.60
CA GLN A 15 -1.94 6.06 -1.67
C GLN A 15 -3.36 6.46 -1.21
N LEU A 16 -4.31 6.58 -2.16
CA LEU A 16 -5.69 6.94 -1.87
C LEU A 16 -6.41 5.87 -1.03
N ARG A 17 -6.21 4.58 -1.33
CA ARG A 17 -6.81 3.48 -0.56
C ARG A 17 -6.23 3.37 0.85
N LEU A 18 -4.91 3.53 1.01
CA LEU A 18 -4.28 3.58 2.33
C LEU A 18 -4.79 4.77 3.15
N ASN A 19 -5.07 5.91 2.51
CA ASN A 19 -5.67 7.06 3.17
C ASN A 19 -7.11 6.78 3.65
N GLN A 20 -7.94 6.10 2.86
CA GLN A 20 -9.30 5.70 3.27
C GLN A 20 -9.31 4.89 4.58
N LEU A 21 -8.27 4.08 4.80
CA LEU A 21 -8.11 3.26 6.01
C LEU A 21 -7.29 3.94 7.12
N GLY A 22 -6.81 5.17 6.89
CA GLY A 22 -6.02 5.94 7.86
C GLY A 22 -4.59 5.45 8.05
N PHE A 23 -4.01 4.77 7.05
CA PHE A 23 -2.60 4.37 7.07
C PHE A 23 -1.66 5.38 6.40
N TYR A 24 -2.18 6.23 5.53
CA TYR A 24 -1.37 7.19 4.76
C TYR A 24 -1.98 8.59 4.76
N TYR A 25 -1.14 9.60 5.00
CA TYR A 25 -1.53 11.02 5.08
C TYR A 25 -0.54 11.94 4.34
N GLY A 26 0.35 11.36 3.53
CA GLY A 26 1.32 12.09 2.71
C GLY A 26 0.73 12.57 1.39
N ASP A 27 1.61 12.82 0.43
CA ASP A 27 1.24 13.33 -0.90
C ASP A 27 0.67 12.23 -1.81
N PHE A 28 -0.21 12.62 -2.74
CA PHE A 28 -0.86 11.73 -3.71
C PHE A 28 -0.20 11.90 -5.09
N ASP A 29 1.09 11.60 -5.17
CA ASP A 29 1.98 12.03 -6.25
C ASP A 29 2.47 10.90 -7.17
N GLN A 30 1.95 9.67 -7.01
CA GLN A 30 2.35 8.47 -7.77
C GLN A 30 3.76 7.93 -7.44
N ASN A 31 4.44 8.50 -6.44
CA ASN A 31 5.75 8.01 -6.01
C ASN A 31 5.60 7.03 -4.84
N PHE A 32 6.14 5.83 -5.02
CA PHE A 32 6.24 4.87 -3.92
C PHE A 32 7.48 5.20 -3.10
N ASP A 33 7.36 6.19 -2.23
CA ASP A 33 8.42 6.67 -1.36
C ASP A 33 8.45 5.94 0.00
N ASP A 34 9.31 6.40 0.91
CA ASP A 34 9.45 5.84 2.25
C ASP A 34 8.14 5.93 3.05
N GLN A 35 7.33 6.97 2.84
CA GLN A 35 6.04 7.14 3.54
C GLN A 35 5.01 6.13 3.05
N VAL A 36 4.97 5.86 1.74
CA VAL A 36 4.12 4.81 1.16
C VAL A 36 4.57 3.43 1.63
N GLU A 37 5.88 3.16 1.67
CA GLU A 37 6.40 1.88 2.18
C GLU A 37 6.02 1.65 3.64
N GLU A 38 6.20 2.65 4.51
CA GLU A 38 5.81 2.57 5.91
C GLU A 38 4.30 2.31 6.08
N ALA A 39 3.45 2.98 5.28
CA ALA A 39 2.01 2.78 5.30
C ALA A 39 1.62 1.35 4.87
N VAL A 40 2.26 0.80 3.83
CA VAL A 40 2.06 -0.59 3.40
C VAL A 40 2.49 -1.57 4.50
N ILE A 41 3.65 -1.34 5.14
CA ILE A 41 4.13 -2.16 6.26
C ILE A 41 3.12 -2.13 7.42
N ALA A 42 2.61 -0.95 7.77
CA ALA A 42 1.64 -0.78 8.85
C ALA A 42 0.33 -1.51 8.55
N PHE A 43 -0.18 -1.39 7.32
CA PHE A 43 -1.37 -2.12 6.86
C PHE A 43 -1.16 -3.64 6.95
N GLN A 44 -0.07 -4.15 6.37
CA GLN A 44 0.26 -5.58 6.39
C GLN A 44 0.40 -6.12 7.81
N LYS A 45 0.99 -5.35 8.73
CA LYS A 45 1.07 -5.73 10.15
C LYS A 45 -0.31 -5.77 10.79
N LYS A 46 -1.16 -4.77 10.53
CA LYS A 46 -2.50 -4.69 11.11
C LYS A 46 -3.45 -5.79 10.60
N ARG A 47 -3.17 -6.36 9.42
CA ARG A 47 -3.95 -7.47 8.82
C ARG A 47 -3.27 -8.84 8.97
N ASP A 48 -2.22 -8.92 9.78
CA ASP A 48 -1.46 -10.15 10.00
C ASP A 48 -1.02 -10.83 8.68
N ILE A 49 -0.72 -10.04 7.64
CA ILE A 49 -0.11 -10.54 6.41
C ILE A 49 1.34 -10.89 6.75
N PRO A 50 1.73 -12.17 6.66
CA PRO A 50 3.02 -12.61 7.13
C PRO A 50 4.05 -12.56 5.99
N GLU A 51 5.32 -12.39 6.34
CA GLU A 51 6.38 -12.06 5.38
C GLU A 51 6.67 -13.21 4.39
N GLU A 52 6.38 -14.45 4.79
CA GLU A 52 6.48 -15.62 3.90
C GLU A 52 5.46 -15.61 2.76
N LYS A 53 4.35 -14.87 2.90
CA LYS A 53 3.35 -14.70 1.83
C LYS A 53 3.69 -13.51 0.95
N GLU A 54 4.11 -12.40 1.55
CA GLU A 54 4.49 -11.20 0.82
C GLU A 54 5.47 -10.36 1.62
N LYS A 55 6.53 -9.89 0.96
CA LYS A 55 7.58 -9.08 1.59
C LYS A 55 6.97 -7.82 2.20
N ARG A 56 7.46 -7.44 3.39
CA ARG A 56 7.10 -6.18 4.04
C ARG A 56 7.35 -4.99 3.12
N GLY A 57 6.38 -4.07 3.08
CA GLY A 57 6.48 -2.84 2.28
C GLY A 57 6.23 -3.02 0.79
N VAL A 58 5.94 -4.24 0.34
CA VAL A 58 5.61 -4.52 -1.06
C VAL A 58 4.10 -4.57 -1.24
N TYR A 59 3.59 -3.79 -2.19
CA TYR A 59 2.20 -3.87 -2.64
C TYR A 59 2.09 -4.91 -3.76
N GLY A 60 2.07 -6.19 -3.38
CA GLY A 60 1.89 -7.33 -4.27
C GLY A 60 0.45 -7.83 -4.27
N PHE A 61 0.23 -9.04 -4.80
CA PHE A 61 -1.11 -9.62 -4.96
C PHE A 61 -1.86 -9.75 -3.64
N VAL A 62 -1.19 -10.19 -2.56
CA VAL A 62 -1.84 -10.44 -1.28
C VAL A 62 -2.29 -9.13 -0.63
N THR A 63 -1.38 -8.15 -0.57
CA THR A 63 -1.70 -6.83 -0.01
C THR A 63 -2.74 -6.12 -0.86
N ARG A 64 -2.64 -6.22 -2.20
CA ARG A 64 -3.60 -5.63 -3.13
C ARG A 64 -5.01 -6.15 -2.91
N THR A 65 -5.20 -7.47 -2.96
CA THR A 65 -6.51 -8.08 -2.76
C THR A 65 -7.11 -7.70 -1.41
N GLN A 66 -6.32 -7.71 -0.33
CA GLN A 66 -6.80 -7.33 0.98
C GLN A 66 -7.20 -5.84 1.04
N LEU A 67 -6.34 -4.95 0.55
CA LEU A 67 -6.59 -3.50 0.57
C LEU A 67 -7.83 -3.12 -0.25
N GLU A 68 -7.97 -3.68 -1.45
CA GLU A 68 -9.12 -3.43 -2.33
C GLU A 68 -10.43 -3.95 -1.74
N SER A 69 -10.41 -5.08 -1.00
CA SER A 69 -11.60 -5.62 -0.34
C SER A 69 -12.15 -4.74 0.78
N GLU A 70 -11.33 -3.85 1.34
CA GLU A 70 -11.66 -3.00 2.48
C GLU A 70 -11.86 -1.54 2.11
N THR A 71 -11.61 -1.18 0.85
CA THR A 71 -11.66 0.19 0.35
C THR A 71 -12.53 0.30 -0.88
N LYS A 72 -12.96 1.51 -1.20
CA LYS A 72 -13.64 1.78 -2.47
C LYS A 72 -12.59 2.13 -3.52
N GLU A 73 -12.89 1.76 -4.77
CA GLU A 73 -12.15 2.28 -5.92
C GLU A 73 -12.18 3.82 -5.89
N PRO A 74 -11.01 4.48 -5.85
CA PRO A 74 -10.92 5.94 -5.82
C PRO A 74 -11.44 6.65 -7.08
#